data_AF-A0A7R9TII3-F1
#
_entry.id   AF-A0A7R9TII3-F1
#
_cell.length_a   1.000
_cell.length_b   1.000
_cell.length_c   1.000
_cell.angle_alpha   90.00
_cell.angle_beta   90.00
_cell.angle_gamma   90.00
#
_symmetry.space_group_name_H-M   'P 1'
#
loop_
_entity.id
_entity.type
_entity.pdbx_description
1 polymer ?
#
loop_
_entity_poly.entity_id
_entity_poly.type
_entity_poly.pdbx_seq_one_letter_code
_entity_poly.pdbx_strand_id
1 'polypeptide(L)'
;PPPPPCTARGTGRGGVTGAVSTARCHAGGLRGPGDGARVVGTLRARAAAADGVEPERLAGFAGEHALALVCPTYAGGAPPKNMAWFCRWLEEAAIDERVSGDLLSGVWASVFAVGDLTYGGDFCAAGKALAAHLAALGARPLAP
;
A
#
# COMPACT_ATOMS: atom_id res chain seq x y z
N PRO A 1 -19.64 24.87 -10.35
CA PRO A 1 -18.44 25.68 -10.06
C PRO A 1 -17.22 24.74 -9.98
N PRO A 2 -16.11 25.00 -10.69
CA PRO A 2 -14.92 24.19 -10.53
C PRO A 2 -14.31 24.40 -9.13
N PRO A 3 -13.70 23.37 -8.50
CA PRO A 3 -13.00 23.54 -7.23
C PRO A 3 -11.73 24.40 -7.42
N PRO A 4 -11.33 25.20 -6.41
CA PRO A 4 -10.14 26.05 -6.51
C PRO A 4 -8.85 25.22 -6.60
N PRO A 5 -7.80 25.73 -7.29
CA PRO A 5 -6.53 25.04 -7.39
C PRO A 5 -5.84 24.93 -6.02
N CYS A 6 -5.42 23.71 -5.69
CA CYS A 6 -4.71 23.40 -4.46
C CYS A 6 -3.27 23.93 -4.54
N THR A 7 -2.96 25.01 -3.82
CA THR A 7 -1.60 25.55 -3.74
C THR A 7 -0.78 24.76 -2.70
N ALA A 8 0.06 23.84 -3.16
CA ALA A 8 1.08 23.22 -2.32
C ALA A 8 2.20 24.23 -2.01
N ARG A 9 2.30 24.69 -0.77
CA ARG A 9 3.38 25.57 -0.32
C ARG A 9 4.56 24.70 0.10
N GLY A 10 5.54 24.56 -0.78
CA GLY A 10 6.80 23.86 -0.49
C GLY A 10 7.77 24.76 0.28
N THR A 11 8.23 24.33 1.45
CA THR A 11 9.45 24.84 2.07
C THR A 11 10.50 23.73 2.00
N GLY A 12 11.47 23.89 1.10
CA GLY A 12 12.61 23.01 1.02
C GLY A 12 13.66 23.35 2.08
N ARG A 13 14.29 22.30 2.63
CA ARG A 13 15.73 22.24 2.91
C ARG A 13 16.14 20.79 3.12
N GLY A 14 17.28 20.42 2.54
CA GLY A 14 17.75 19.05 2.35
C GLY A 14 18.00 18.27 3.64
N GLY A 15 17.85 16.95 3.50
CA GLY A 15 18.06 15.94 4.53
C GLY A 15 17.22 14.72 4.18
N VAL A 16 17.86 13.58 3.93
CA VAL A 16 17.19 12.29 3.68
C VAL A 16 16.62 11.79 5.01
N THR A 17 15.50 12.39 5.43
CA THR A 17 14.71 11.95 6.58
C THR A 17 13.27 11.92 6.10
N GLY A 18 12.67 10.72 6.13
CA GLY A 18 11.32 10.48 5.63
C GLY A 18 10.34 11.59 6.04
N ALA A 19 9.78 12.26 5.05
CA ALA A 19 8.82 13.33 5.28
C ALA A 19 7.51 12.74 5.81
N VAL A 20 7.29 12.81 7.12
CA VAL A 20 5.96 12.60 7.70
C VAL A 20 5.13 13.83 7.40
N SER A 21 4.49 13.85 6.23
CA SER A 21 3.48 14.85 5.90
C SER A 21 2.17 14.47 6.59
N THR A 22 1.81 15.17 7.66
CA THR A 22 0.44 15.08 8.22
C THR A 22 -0.51 15.85 7.33
N ALA A 23 -0.88 15.27 6.19
CA ALA A 23 -1.95 15.80 5.37
C ALA A 23 -3.30 15.49 6.03
N ARG A 24 -4.12 16.51 6.29
CA ARG A 24 -5.56 16.30 6.56
C ARG A 24 -6.22 15.96 5.24
N CYS A 25 -6.25 14.68 4.92
CA CYS A 25 -7.03 14.20 3.79
C CYS A 25 -8.51 14.20 4.22
N HIS A 26 -9.31 15.14 3.71
CA HIS A 26 -10.75 14.94 3.68
C HIS A 26 -11.01 13.82 2.66
N ALA A 27 -11.11 12.58 3.14
CA ALA A 27 -11.43 11.44 2.31
C ALA A 27 -12.81 11.67 1.66
N GLY A 28 -12.81 12.06 0.38
CA GLY A 28 -13.95 11.85 -0.49
C GLY A 28 -14.25 10.35 -0.49
N GLY A 29 -15.46 9.99 -0.07
CA GLY A 29 -15.77 8.64 0.42
C GLY A 29 -15.36 7.52 -0.51
N LEU A 30 -14.61 6.55 0.03
CA LEU A 30 -14.36 5.27 -0.61
C LEU A 30 -15.67 4.46 -0.53
N ARG A 31 -16.34 4.29 -1.68
CA ARG A 31 -17.56 3.48 -1.82
C ARG A 31 -17.15 2.04 -2.14
N GLY A 32 -17.11 1.19 -1.13
CA GLY A 32 -17.16 -0.27 -1.31
C GLY A 32 -18.60 -0.75 -1.49
N PRO A 33 -18.82 -1.90 -2.16
CA PRO A 33 -20.13 -2.53 -2.26
C PRO A 33 -20.41 -3.36 -1.00
N GLY A 34 -21.28 -2.86 -0.13
CA GLY A 34 -21.75 -3.55 1.08
C GLY A 34 -21.19 -2.92 2.36
N ASP A 35 -22.10 -2.38 3.18
CA ASP A 35 -21.86 -1.63 4.43
C ASP A 35 -21.11 -0.29 4.32
N GLY A 36 -21.93 0.76 4.24
CA GLY A 36 -21.54 2.16 4.23
C GLY A 36 -21.04 2.66 5.59
N ALA A 37 -19.91 2.14 6.04
CA ALA A 37 -19.12 2.81 7.08
C ALA A 37 -18.45 4.05 6.46
N ARG A 38 -19.15 5.19 6.53
CA ARG A 38 -18.53 6.48 6.23
C ARG A 38 -17.57 6.78 7.36
N VAL A 39 -16.28 6.50 7.17
CA VAL A 39 -15.23 6.92 8.12
C VAL A 39 -15.10 8.44 8.04
N VAL A 40 -15.90 9.15 8.82
CA VAL A 40 -15.80 10.60 9.01
C VAL A 40 -14.80 10.84 10.13
N GLY A 41 -13.52 10.96 9.77
CA GLY A 41 -12.44 11.12 10.73
C GLY A 41 -11.23 11.84 10.14
N THR A 42 -10.28 12.21 11.00
CA THR A 42 -8.97 12.70 10.55
C THR A 42 -8.07 11.50 10.33
N LEU A 43 -7.79 11.18 9.06
CA LEU A 43 -6.84 10.11 8.73
C LEU A 43 -5.40 10.65 8.88
N ARG A 44 -4.55 9.94 9.62
CA ARG A 44 -3.10 10.20 9.60
C ARG A 44 -2.48 9.35 8.51
N ALA A 45 -2.08 9.98 7.41
CA ALA A 45 -1.34 9.31 6.36
C ALA A 45 0.18 9.42 6.62
N ARG A 46 0.91 8.33 6.35
CA ARG A 46 2.36 8.33 6.25
C ARG A 46 2.75 7.71 4.92
N ALA A 47 3.57 8.41 4.15
CA ALA A 47 4.22 7.86 2.97
C ALA A 47 5.66 7.50 3.29
N ALA A 48 6.12 6.36 2.81
CA ALA A 48 7.49 5.91 2.94
C ALA A 48 7.85 5.05 1.72
N ALA A 49 9.13 5.00 1.37
CA ALA A 49 9.64 3.98 0.47
C ALA A 49 9.59 2.61 1.18
N ALA A 50 9.50 1.52 0.42
CA ALA A 50 9.31 0.18 0.97
C ALA A 50 10.48 -0.26 1.88
N ASP A 51 11.70 0.17 1.59
CA ASP A 51 12.90 -0.02 2.42
C ASP A 51 12.91 0.82 3.71
N GLY A 52 12.05 1.83 3.81
CA GLY A 52 11.83 2.61 5.03
C GLY A 52 10.68 2.10 5.91
N VAL A 53 10.08 0.96 5.56
CA VAL A 53 8.96 0.35 6.29
C VAL A 53 9.40 -1.00 6.85
N GLU A 54 9.42 -1.09 8.18
CA GLU A 54 9.52 -2.37 8.87
C GLU A 54 8.20 -3.13 8.70
N PRO A 55 8.19 -4.31 8.05
CA PRO A 55 6.97 -5.02 7.70
C PRO A 55 6.29 -5.61 8.93
N GLU A 56 7.04 -5.86 10.01
CA GLU A 56 6.48 -6.23 11.32
C GLU A 56 5.54 -5.15 11.87
N ARG A 57 5.70 -3.87 11.47
CA ARG A 57 4.73 -2.82 11.83
C ARG A 57 3.37 -3.05 11.18
N LEU A 58 3.28 -3.79 10.08
CA LEU A 58 2.01 -4.19 9.48
C LEU A 58 1.25 -5.15 10.40
N ALA A 59 1.95 -6.12 10.98
CA ALA A 59 1.37 -7.04 11.97
C ALA A 59 0.94 -6.31 13.25
N GLY A 60 1.56 -5.18 13.56
CA GLY A 60 1.18 -4.32 14.69
C GLY A 60 -0.04 -3.42 14.43
N PHE A 61 -0.66 -3.46 13.24
CA PHE A 61 -1.86 -2.68 12.95
C PHE A 61 -3.09 -3.27 13.66
N ALA A 62 -3.31 -2.84 14.90
CA ALA A 62 -4.59 -3.04 15.59
C ALA A 62 -5.63 -2.00 15.12
N GLY A 63 -6.81 -2.45 14.70
CA GLY A 63 -7.93 -1.60 14.20
C GLY A 63 -8.02 -1.53 12.67
N GLU A 64 -8.92 -0.70 12.14
CA GLU A 64 -9.08 -0.48 10.70
C GLU A 64 -8.00 0.47 10.16
N HIS A 65 -7.00 -0.07 9.46
CA HIS A 65 -5.96 0.71 8.78
C HIS A 65 -6.09 0.58 7.27
N ALA A 66 -5.74 1.64 6.54
CA ALA A 66 -5.69 1.61 5.08
C ALA A 66 -4.22 1.60 4.61
N LEU A 67 -3.88 0.64 3.75
CA LEU A 67 -2.57 0.47 3.13
C LEU A 67 -2.69 0.66 1.61
N ALA A 68 -2.03 1.68 1.08
CA ALA A 68 -1.91 1.89 -0.35
C ALA A 68 -0.47 1.68 -0.79
N LEU A 69 -0.28 0.79 -1.77
CA LEU A 69 1.05 0.39 -2.25
C LEU A 69 1.18 0.77 -3.73
N VAL A 70 2.29 1.39 -4.10
CA VAL A 70 2.65 1.62 -5.50
C VAL A 70 3.81 0.70 -5.83
N CYS A 71 3.57 -0.31 -6.67
CA CYS A 71 4.52 -1.38 -6.94
C CYS A 71 4.93 -1.39 -8.41
N PRO A 72 6.10 -0.83 -8.76
CA PRO A 72 6.71 -1.02 -10.06
C PRO A 72 7.12 -2.47 -10.29
N THR A 73 7.07 -2.92 -11.53
CA THR A 73 7.65 -4.20 -11.96
C THR A 73 8.86 -3.94 -12.87
N TYR A 74 9.95 -4.63 -12.60
CA TYR A 74 11.19 -4.59 -13.39
C TYR A 74 11.31 -5.85 -14.27
N ALA A 75 12.38 -5.94 -15.05
CA ALA A 75 12.62 -7.05 -15.97
C ALA A 75 12.53 -8.42 -15.27
N GLY A 76 11.85 -9.38 -15.90
CA GLY A 76 11.62 -10.73 -15.36
C GLY A 76 10.54 -10.80 -14.28
N GLY A 77 9.64 -9.81 -14.21
CA GLY A 77 8.51 -9.80 -13.28
C GLY A 77 8.87 -9.46 -11.83
N ALA A 78 10.12 -9.11 -11.55
CA ALA A 78 10.60 -8.83 -10.20
C ALA A 78 10.27 -7.41 -9.73
N PRO A 79 10.04 -7.18 -8.42
CA PRO A 79 9.95 -5.83 -7.86
C PRO A 79 11.30 -5.09 -7.93
N PRO A 80 11.31 -3.75 -7.84
CA PRO A 80 12.54 -2.97 -7.76
C PRO A 80 13.31 -3.28 -6.47
N LYS A 81 14.63 -3.06 -6.48
CA LYS A 81 15.54 -3.43 -5.37
C LYS A 81 15.12 -2.88 -4.00
N ASN A 82 14.59 -1.65 -3.96
CA ASN A 82 14.13 -1.01 -2.73
C ASN A 82 12.82 -1.61 -2.16
N MET A 83 12.10 -2.42 -2.95
CA MET A 83 10.86 -3.09 -2.55
C MET A 83 11.02 -4.62 -2.48
N ALA A 84 12.10 -5.17 -3.05
CA ALA A 84 12.31 -6.61 -3.16
C ALA A 84 12.26 -7.34 -1.81
N TRP A 85 12.89 -6.79 -0.77
CA TRP A 85 12.85 -7.39 0.56
C TRP A 85 11.43 -7.38 1.16
N PHE A 86 10.70 -6.28 0.99
CA PHE A 86 9.32 -6.16 1.47
C PHE A 86 8.38 -7.15 0.79
N CYS A 87 8.45 -7.29 -0.54
CA CYS A 87 7.68 -8.28 -1.29
C CYS A 87 8.01 -9.71 -0.85
N ARG A 88 9.30 -10.01 -0.69
CA ARG A 88 9.78 -11.32 -0.24
C ARG A 88 9.28 -11.65 1.17
N TRP A 89 9.31 -10.68 2.09
CA TRP A 89 8.80 -10.90 3.44
C TRP A 89 7.31 -11.25 3.44
N LEU A 90 6.50 -10.57 2.62
CA LEU A 90 5.08 -10.87 2.48
C LEU A 90 4.83 -12.24 1.82
N GLU A 91 5.63 -12.61 0.83
CA GLU A 91 5.60 -13.93 0.21
C GLU A 91 5.91 -15.04 1.23
N GLU A 92 7.02 -14.89 1.98
CA GLU A 92 7.41 -15.84 3.02
C GLU A 92 6.33 -15.95 4.11
N ALA A 93 5.77 -14.82 4.56
CA ALA A 93 4.70 -14.80 5.54
C ALA A 93 3.40 -15.44 5.02
N ALA A 94 3.07 -15.27 3.74
CA ALA A 94 1.86 -15.85 3.14
C ALA A 94 1.95 -17.37 2.97
N ILE A 95 3.17 -17.93 2.90
CA ILE A 95 3.42 -19.37 2.75
C ILE A 95 3.68 -20.05 4.11
N ASP A 96 4.11 -19.30 5.13
CA ASP A 96 4.40 -19.85 6.45
C ASP A 96 3.11 -20.18 7.23
N GLU A 97 2.78 -21.47 7.32
CA GLU A 97 1.60 -21.98 8.06
C GLU A 97 1.60 -21.61 9.56
N ARG A 98 2.75 -21.20 10.13
CA ARG A 98 2.84 -20.77 11.53
C ARG A 98 2.34 -19.33 11.72
N VAL A 99 2.29 -18.56 10.65
CA VAL A 99 1.69 -17.23 10.62
C VAL A 99 0.19 -17.43 10.41
N SER A 100 -0.62 -16.92 11.33
CA SER A 100 -2.07 -16.95 11.13
C SER A 100 -2.42 -16.19 9.85
N GLY A 101 -3.20 -16.79 8.95
CA GLY A 101 -3.70 -16.13 7.73
C GLY A 101 -4.53 -14.87 7.99
N ASP A 102 -4.76 -14.52 9.26
CA ASP A 102 -5.42 -13.30 9.72
C ASP A 102 -4.44 -12.18 10.11
N LEU A 103 -3.14 -12.31 9.78
CA LEU A 103 -2.08 -11.34 10.15
C LEU A 103 -2.47 -9.89 9.79
N LEU A 104 -3.14 -9.70 8.66
CA LEU A 104 -3.58 -8.41 8.12
C LEU A 104 -5.11 -8.26 8.10
N SER A 105 -5.86 -9.03 8.88
CA SER A 105 -7.33 -9.04 8.92
C SER A 105 -7.99 -7.68 9.22
N GLY A 106 -7.27 -6.77 9.91
CA GLY A 106 -7.70 -5.39 10.18
C GLY A 106 -7.28 -4.36 9.11
N VAL A 107 -6.58 -4.78 8.06
CA VAL A 107 -5.98 -3.89 7.06
C VAL A 107 -6.80 -3.92 5.78
N TRP A 108 -7.17 -2.74 5.30
CA TRP A 108 -7.71 -2.53 3.96
C TRP A 108 -6.56 -2.17 3.01
N ALA A 109 -6.27 -3.01 2.03
CA ALA A 109 -5.14 -2.85 1.14
C ALA A 109 -5.56 -2.55 -0.31
N SER A 110 -4.78 -1.72 -1.02
CA SER A 110 -4.85 -1.56 -2.47
C SER A 110 -3.44 -1.49 -3.05
N VAL A 111 -3.23 -2.16 -4.18
CA VAL A 111 -1.95 -2.21 -4.89
C VAL A 111 -2.09 -1.57 -6.26
N PHE A 112 -1.46 -0.43 -6.45
CA PHE A 112 -1.30 0.21 -7.75
C PHE A 112 -0.03 -0.34 -8.43
N ALA A 113 -0.22 -1.30 -9.32
CA ALA A 113 0.88 -1.92 -10.06
C ALA A 113 1.29 -1.06 -11.26
N VAL A 114 2.59 -0.77 -11.38
CA VAL A 114 3.17 0.01 -12.48
C VAL A 114 4.03 -0.91 -13.33
N GLY A 115 3.73 -0.99 -14.63
CA GLY A 115 4.46 -1.83 -15.56
C GLY A 115 4.28 -1.36 -16.99
N ASP A 116 4.94 -2.06 -17.91
CA ASP A 116 4.90 -1.79 -19.34
C ASP A 116 4.37 -3.03 -20.09
N LEU A 117 3.42 -2.81 -20.99
CA LEU A 117 2.73 -3.87 -21.75
C LEU A 117 3.68 -4.63 -22.70
N THR A 118 4.82 -4.04 -23.07
CA THR A 118 5.84 -4.68 -23.91
C THR A 118 6.46 -5.92 -23.27
N TYR A 119 6.39 -6.04 -21.94
CA TYR A 119 6.87 -7.20 -21.19
C TYR A 119 5.89 -8.40 -21.20
N GLY A 120 4.75 -8.28 -21.89
CA GLY A 120 3.83 -9.38 -22.14
C GLY A 120 3.37 -10.09 -20.87
N GLY A 121 3.80 -11.34 -20.67
CA GLY A 121 3.44 -12.17 -19.52
C GLY A 121 3.85 -11.59 -18.16
N ASP A 122 4.90 -10.77 -18.13
CA ASP A 122 5.41 -10.16 -16.90
C ASP A 122 4.75 -8.81 -16.58
N PHE A 123 3.75 -8.38 -17.36
CA PHE A 123 3.04 -7.11 -17.14
C PHE A 123 2.47 -7.05 -15.72
N CYS A 124 3.00 -6.13 -14.91
CA CYS A 124 2.63 -5.92 -13.51
C CYS A 124 2.75 -7.18 -12.62
N ALA A 125 3.61 -8.14 -12.97
CA ALA A 125 3.73 -9.41 -12.24
C ALA A 125 4.04 -9.21 -10.75
N ALA A 126 4.97 -8.31 -10.40
CA ALA A 126 5.32 -8.05 -9.00
C ALA A 126 4.13 -7.49 -8.20
N GLY A 127 3.37 -6.56 -8.80
CA GLY A 127 2.18 -5.97 -8.16
C GLY A 127 1.04 -6.98 -8.00
N LYS A 128 0.84 -7.87 -8.98
CA LYS A 128 -0.14 -8.95 -8.91
C LYS A 128 0.20 -9.96 -7.81
N ALA A 129 1.46 -10.38 -7.72
CA ALA A 129 1.94 -11.26 -6.67
C ALA A 129 1.77 -10.62 -5.29
N LEU A 130 2.18 -9.35 -5.15
CA LEU A 130 2.02 -8.58 -3.92
C LEU A 130 0.56 -8.51 -3.46
N ALA A 131 -0.38 -8.23 -4.37
CA ALA A 131 -1.80 -8.22 -4.07
C ALA A 131 -2.31 -9.59 -3.59
N ALA A 132 -1.85 -10.68 -4.21
CA ALA A 132 -2.21 -12.03 -3.81
C ALA A 132 -1.69 -12.39 -2.41
N HIS A 133 -0.44 -12.03 -2.08
CA HIS A 133 0.13 -12.27 -0.75
C HIS A 133 -0.61 -11.49 0.35
N LEU A 134 -1.01 -10.24 0.08
CA LEU A 134 -1.81 -9.45 1.02
C LEU A 134 -3.17 -10.09 1.29
N ALA A 135 -3.84 -10.59 0.24
CA ALA A 135 -5.11 -11.30 0.38
C ALA A 135 -4.95 -12.61 1.16
N ALA A 136 -3.87 -13.37 0.92
CA ALA A 136 -3.57 -14.60 1.65
C ALA A 136 -3.31 -14.36 3.15
N LEU A 137 -2.79 -13.17 3.50
CA LEU A 137 -2.58 -12.72 4.87
C LEU A 137 -3.83 -12.06 5.50
N GLY A 138 -4.98 -12.12 4.83
CA GLY A 138 -6.27 -11.66 5.37
C GLY A 138 -6.58 -10.19 5.14
N ALA A 139 -5.76 -9.46 4.38
CA ALA A 139 -6.05 -8.07 4.05
C ALA A 139 -7.30 -7.95 3.18
N ARG A 140 -8.15 -6.96 3.48
CA ARG A 140 -9.37 -6.68 2.72
C ARG A 140 -9.06 -5.77 1.54
N PRO A 141 -9.53 -6.05 0.31
CA PRO A 141 -9.32 -5.15 -0.81
C PRO A 141 -10.08 -3.83 -0.61
N LEU A 142 -9.35 -2.71 -0.67
CA LEU A 142 -9.92 -1.37 -0.57
C LEU A 142 -10.45 -0.87 -1.92
N ALA A 143 -9.76 -1.22 -3.00
CA ALA A 143 -10.06 -0.85 -4.38
C ALA A 143 -9.53 -1.96 -5.32
N PRO A 144 -10.15 -2.16 -6.49
CA PRO A 144 -9.68 -3.10 -7.50
C PRO A 144 -8.32 -2.70 -8.08
#